data_AF-A0A0R2V3J6-F1
#
_entry.id   AF-A0A0R2V3J6-F1
#
_cell.length_a   1.000
_cell.length_b   1.000
_cell.length_c   1.000
_cell.angle_alpha   90.00
_cell.angle_beta   90.00
_cell.angle_gamma   90.00
#
_symmetry.space_group_name_H-M   'P 1'
#
loop_
_entity.id
_entity.type
_entity.pdbx_description
1 polymer ?
#
loop_
_entity_poly.entity_id
_entity_poly.type
_entity_poly.pdbx_seq_one_letter_code
_entity_poly.pdbx_strand_id
1 'polypeptide(L)'
;MSEVLGRASDAERFYRQAIRLAPEVPSIRHKWATFLAKNARGIDAEREFRTALDQQPFHAEAASNLGFLLAQRKAYREAEEWLRQAVERNPLYARARVNAIQNLVAQGRWSDALVALDQAERVMPLNPEVQQASKLLRQR
;
A
#
# COMPACT_ATOMS: atom_id res chain seq x y z
N MET A 1 1.49 26.97 7.63
CA MET A 1 2.03 25.88 8.49
C MET A 1 1.15 25.59 9.70
N SER A 2 0.61 26.59 10.39
CA SER A 2 -0.23 26.42 11.60
C SER A 2 -1.52 25.60 11.37
N GLU A 3 -2.22 25.83 10.26
CA GLU A 3 -3.49 25.15 9.96
C GLU A 3 -3.34 23.65 9.63
N VAL A 4 -2.28 23.29 8.91
CA VAL A 4 -1.96 21.90 8.56
C VAL A 4 -1.56 21.10 9.80
N LEU A 5 -0.77 21.72 10.70
CA LEU A 5 -0.39 21.12 11.98
C LEU A 5 -1.61 20.96 12.92
N GLY A 6 -2.54 21.93 12.92
CA GLY A 6 -3.80 21.85 13.67
C GLY A 6 -4.68 20.70 13.19
N ARG A 7 -4.92 20.60 11.88
CA ARG A 7 -5.72 19.51 11.29
C ARG A 7 -5.09 18.13 11.52
N ALA A 8 -3.77 18.03 11.48
CA ALA A 8 -3.08 16.77 11.72
C ALA A 8 -3.22 16.31 13.19
N SER A 9 -3.18 17.26 14.13
CA SER A 9 -3.33 17.01 15.56
C SER A 9 -4.76 16.55 15.91
N ASP A 10 -5.77 17.17 15.31
CA ASP A 10 -7.17 16.78 15.52
C ASP A 10 -7.48 15.40 14.93
N ALA A 11 -6.94 15.10 13.75
CA ALA A 11 -7.07 13.78 13.14
C ALA A 11 -6.41 12.68 14.00
N GLU A 12 -5.24 12.94 14.59
CA GLU A 12 -4.59 11.99 15.49
C GLU A 12 -5.42 11.72 16.75
N ARG A 13 -6.00 12.77 17.37
CA ARG A 13 -6.92 12.61 18.51
C ARG A 13 -8.13 11.76 18.13
N PHE A 14 -8.72 12.01 16.96
CA PHE A 14 -9.85 11.25 16.44
C PHE A 14 -9.52 9.77 16.26
N TYR A 15 -8.41 9.44 15.59
CA TYR A 15 -8.02 8.04 15.38
C TYR A 15 -7.70 7.32 16.70
N ARG A 16 -7.01 7.99 17.63
CA ARG A 16 -6.73 7.40 18.96
C ARG A 16 -8.02 7.13 19.75
N GLN A 17 -9.01 8.03 19.68
CA GLN A 17 -10.31 7.82 20.31
C GLN A 17 -11.07 6.68 19.62
N ALA A 18 -11.10 6.64 18.29
CA ALA A 18 -11.77 5.59 17.53
C ALA A 18 -11.20 4.20 17.85
N ILE A 19 -9.87 4.07 17.95
CA ILE A 19 -9.20 2.82 18.32
C ILE A 19 -9.50 2.44 19.77
N ARG A 20 -9.63 3.41 20.69
CA ARG A 20 -10.01 3.12 22.07
C ARG A 20 -11.45 2.60 22.17
N LEU A 21 -12.35 3.12 21.35
CA LEU A 21 -13.77 2.75 21.37
C LEU A 21 -14.04 1.42 20.64
N ALA A 22 -13.26 1.10 19.62
CA ALA A 22 -13.43 -0.10 18.80
C ALA A 22 -12.07 -0.71 18.42
N PRO A 23 -11.32 -1.27 19.40
CA PRO A 23 -9.96 -1.78 19.17
C PRO A 23 -9.89 -2.97 18.22
N GLU A 24 -10.99 -3.72 18.09
CA GLU A 24 -11.14 -4.89 17.23
C GLU A 24 -11.47 -4.57 15.76
N VAL A 25 -11.67 -3.29 15.39
CA VAL A 25 -12.03 -2.90 14.02
C VAL A 25 -10.77 -2.56 13.20
N PRO A 26 -10.26 -3.46 12.34
CA PRO A 26 -8.94 -3.32 11.72
C PRO A 26 -8.91 -2.21 10.67
N SER A 27 -10.07 -1.87 10.10
CA SER A 27 -10.22 -0.78 9.14
C SER A 27 -9.92 0.60 9.74
N ILE A 28 -10.11 0.79 11.06
CA ILE A 28 -9.75 2.04 11.76
C ILE A 28 -8.23 2.17 11.82
N ARG A 29 -7.51 1.10 12.19
CA ARG A 29 -6.04 1.08 12.20
C ARG A 29 -5.45 1.29 10.82
N HIS A 30 -6.02 0.63 9.79
CA HIS A 30 -5.61 0.86 8.41
C HIS A 30 -5.76 2.33 7.98
N LYS A 31 -6.90 2.97 8.28
CA LYS A 31 -7.13 4.38 7.95
C LYS A 31 -6.17 5.29 8.72
N TRP A 32 -5.90 5.00 9.99
CA TRP A 32 -4.91 5.72 10.78
C TRP A 32 -3.49 5.56 10.20
N ALA A 33 -3.10 4.34 9.83
CA ALA A 33 -1.82 4.04 9.19
C ALA A 33 -1.66 4.80 7.87
N THR A 34 -2.70 4.82 7.03
CA THR A 34 -2.70 5.62 5.79
C THR A 34 -2.56 7.12 6.08
N PHE A 35 -3.23 7.63 7.11
CA PHE A 35 -3.06 9.02 7.54
C PHE A 35 -1.61 9.31 8.00
N LEU A 36 -1.02 8.42 8.81
CA LEU A 36 0.36 8.54 9.28
C LEU A 36 1.35 8.55 8.10
N ALA A 37 1.18 7.64 7.13
CA ALA A 37 2.03 7.56 5.94
C ALA A 37 1.99 8.87 5.12
N LYS A 38 0.79 9.46 4.94
CA LYS A 38 0.62 10.75 4.24
C LYS A 38 1.27 11.93 4.95
N ASN A 39 1.47 11.84 6.26
CA ASN A 39 2.10 12.88 7.07
C ASN A 39 3.58 12.58 7.37
N ALA A 40 4.25 11.83 6.48
CA ALA A 40 5.67 11.45 6.60
C ALA A 40 6.04 10.66 7.87
N ARG A 41 5.05 10.08 8.58
CA ARG A 41 5.26 9.23 9.75
C ARG A 41 5.29 7.76 9.36
N GLY A 42 6.22 7.41 8.46
CA GLY A 42 6.32 6.07 7.87
C GLY A 42 6.48 4.95 8.91
N ILE A 43 7.35 5.14 9.91
CA ILE A 43 7.58 4.10 10.94
C ILE A 43 6.32 3.80 11.74
N ASP A 44 5.57 4.85 12.14
CA ASP A 44 4.30 4.67 12.84
C ASP A 44 3.25 4.00 11.94
N ALA A 45 3.18 4.41 10.67
CA ALA A 45 2.27 3.81 9.70
C ALA A 45 2.53 2.31 9.52
N GLU A 46 3.80 1.91 9.45
CA GLU A 46 4.19 0.49 9.33
C GLU A 46 3.67 -0.34 10.51
N ARG A 47 3.87 0.14 11.74
CA ARG A 47 3.37 -0.52 12.96
C ARG A 47 1.86 -0.72 12.91
N GLU A 48 1.13 0.31 12.51
CA GLU A 48 -0.33 0.24 12.48
C GLU A 48 -0.86 -0.63 11.32
N PHE A 49 -0.18 -0.66 10.16
CA PHE A 49 -0.51 -1.62 9.11
C PHE A 49 -0.28 -3.06 9.55
N ARG A 50 0.86 -3.35 10.20
CA ARG A 50 1.13 -4.69 10.73
C ARG A 50 0.07 -5.10 11.75
N THR A 51 -0.26 -4.23 12.70
CA THR A 51 -1.31 -4.49 13.68
C THR A 51 -2.67 -4.74 13.02
N ALA A 52 -3.03 -3.97 11.98
CA ALA A 52 -4.25 -4.20 11.22
C ALA A 52 -4.26 -5.56 10.49
N LEU A 53 -3.11 -6.01 10.01
CA LEU A 53 -2.94 -7.30 9.35
C LEU A 53 -2.89 -8.48 10.33
N ASP A 54 -2.38 -8.29 11.54
CA ASP A 54 -2.46 -9.29 12.61
C ASP A 54 -3.93 -9.55 13.02
N GLN A 55 -4.74 -8.49 13.05
CA GLN A 55 -6.19 -8.59 13.35
C GLN A 55 -6.99 -9.12 12.16
N GLN A 56 -6.64 -8.74 10.94
CA GLN A 56 -7.29 -9.19 9.71
C GLN A 56 -6.25 -9.57 8.66
N PRO A 57 -5.78 -10.83 8.69
CA PRO A 57 -4.76 -11.30 7.77
C PRO A 57 -5.14 -11.07 6.31
N PHE A 58 -6.41 -11.21 5.93
CA PHE A 58 -6.85 -11.11 4.53
C PHE A 58 -7.10 -9.68 4.02
N HIS A 59 -6.68 -8.64 4.74
CA HIS A 59 -6.91 -7.25 4.32
C HIS A 59 -5.96 -6.81 3.19
N ALA A 60 -6.40 -6.95 1.94
CA ALA A 60 -5.59 -6.66 0.75
C ALA A 60 -5.09 -5.20 0.67
N GLU A 61 -5.90 -4.22 1.08
CA GLU A 61 -5.50 -2.82 1.06
C GLU A 61 -4.39 -2.50 2.06
N ALA A 62 -4.46 -3.05 3.28
CA ALA A 62 -3.41 -2.89 4.27
C ALA A 62 -2.11 -3.57 3.83
N ALA A 63 -2.17 -4.78 3.28
CA ALA A 63 -1.01 -5.48 2.74
C ALA A 63 -0.35 -4.70 1.58
N SER A 64 -1.16 -4.14 0.66
CA SER A 64 -0.66 -3.32 -0.44
C SER A 64 0.03 -2.04 0.05
N ASN A 65 -0.53 -1.37 1.07
CA ASN A 65 0.05 -0.14 1.61
C ASN A 65 1.33 -0.41 2.41
N LEU A 66 1.38 -1.51 3.17
CA LEU A 66 2.57 -1.95 3.86
C LEU A 66 3.69 -2.29 2.86
N GLY A 67 3.37 -3.07 1.83
CA GLY A 67 4.34 -3.40 0.78
C GLY A 67 4.89 -2.17 0.06
N PHE A 68 4.04 -1.20 -0.26
CA PHE A 68 4.48 0.08 -0.83
C PHE A 68 5.46 0.83 0.10
N LEU A 69 5.14 0.94 1.39
CA LEU A 69 5.98 1.61 2.37
C LEU A 69 7.33 0.92 2.55
N LEU A 70 7.34 -0.42 2.57
CA LEU A 70 8.56 -1.23 2.64
C LEU A 70 9.44 -1.03 1.40
N ALA A 71 8.84 -0.98 0.20
CA ALA A 71 9.56 -0.70 -1.04
C ALA A 71 10.23 0.68 -1.03
N GLN A 72 9.54 1.71 -0.50
CA GLN A 72 10.14 3.05 -0.32
C GLN A 72 11.36 3.04 0.61
N ARG A 73 11.38 2.14 1.59
CA ARG A 73 12.51 1.92 2.52
C ARG A 73 13.55 0.93 1.99
N LYS A 74 13.43 0.50 0.72
CA LYS A 74 14.28 -0.50 0.07
C LYS A 74 14.24 -1.90 0.71
N ALA A 75 13.24 -2.19 1.53
CA ALA A 75 12.98 -3.53 2.07
C ALA A 75 12.24 -4.38 1.03
N TYR A 76 12.85 -4.55 -0.15
CA TYR A 76 12.17 -5.02 -1.35
C TYR A 76 11.63 -6.45 -1.28
N ARG A 77 12.34 -7.35 -0.58
CA ARG A 77 11.90 -8.76 -0.41
C ARG A 77 10.64 -8.84 0.42
N GLU A 78 10.62 -8.15 1.56
CA GLU A 78 9.44 -8.10 2.41
C GLU A 78 8.27 -7.38 1.71
N ALA A 79 8.56 -6.31 0.97
CA ALA A 79 7.57 -5.64 0.14
C ALA A 79 6.92 -6.61 -0.87
N GLU A 80 7.74 -7.42 -1.55
CA GLU A 80 7.27 -8.41 -2.52
C GLU A 80 6.33 -9.45 -1.90
N GLU A 81 6.63 -9.92 -0.69
CA GLU A 81 5.78 -10.86 0.06
C GLU A 81 4.40 -10.25 0.36
N TRP A 82 4.34 -9.02 0.86
CA TRP A 82 3.09 -8.35 1.17
C TRP A 82 2.29 -7.98 -0.08
N LEU A 83 2.96 -7.54 -1.14
CA LEU A 83 2.32 -7.20 -2.41
C LEU A 83 1.76 -8.43 -3.11
N ARG A 84 2.50 -9.56 -3.07
CA ARG A 84 2.00 -10.85 -3.57
C ARG A 84 0.74 -11.27 -2.82
N GLN A 85 0.77 -11.23 -1.48
CA GLN A 85 -0.41 -11.55 -0.67
C GLN A 85 -1.59 -10.62 -0.99
N ALA A 86 -1.36 -9.32 -1.20
CA ALA A 86 -2.41 -8.38 -1.58
C ALA A 86 -3.06 -8.74 -2.94
N VAL A 87 -2.26 -9.12 -3.93
CA VAL A 87 -2.74 -9.55 -5.25
C VAL A 87 -3.45 -10.90 -5.19
N GLU A 88 -2.96 -11.86 -4.40
CA GLU A 88 -3.61 -13.17 -4.21
C GLU A 88 -4.99 -13.01 -3.55
N ARG A 89 -5.12 -12.11 -2.57
CA ARG A 89 -6.38 -11.85 -1.85
C ARG A 89 -7.39 -11.07 -2.67
N ASN A 90 -6.93 -10.14 -3.49
CA ASN A 90 -7.78 -9.41 -4.41
C ASN A 90 -7.08 -9.25 -5.79
N PRO A 91 -7.31 -10.22 -6.70
CA PRO A 91 -6.68 -10.22 -8.02
C PRO A 91 -7.03 -9.02 -8.91
N LEU A 92 -8.16 -8.35 -8.61
CA LEU A 92 -8.67 -7.16 -9.32
C LEU A 92 -8.28 -5.85 -8.62
N TYR A 93 -7.44 -5.90 -7.59
CA TYR A 93 -6.94 -4.70 -6.93
C TYR A 93 -5.74 -4.13 -7.70
N ALA A 94 -6.03 -3.24 -8.64
CA ALA A 94 -5.04 -2.62 -9.53
C ALA A 94 -3.85 -2.01 -8.79
N ARG A 95 -4.10 -1.23 -7.74
CA ARG A 95 -3.03 -0.62 -6.92
C ARG A 95 -2.04 -1.63 -6.34
N ALA A 96 -2.49 -2.81 -5.89
CA ALA A 96 -1.57 -3.84 -5.41
C ALA A 96 -0.66 -4.38 -6.53
N ARG A 97 -1.22 -4.61 -7.73
CA ARG A 97 -0.44 -5.04 -8.90
C ARG A 97 0.55 -3.97 -9.35
N VAL A 98 0.12 -2.72 -9.43
CA VAL A 98 0.99 -1.59 -9.80
C VAL A 98 2.12 -1.43 -8.80
N ASN A 99 1.83 -1.52 -7.50
CA ASN A 99 2.87 -1.48 -6.47
C ASN A 99 3.85 -2.67 -6.59
N ALA A 100 3.38 -3.88 -6.95
CA ALA A 100 4.25 -5.02 -7.22
C ALA A 100 5.19 -4.78 -8.41
N ILE A 101 4.65 -4.25 -9.51
CA ILE A 101 5.43 -3.88 -10.71
C ILE A 101 6.48 -2.82 -10.33
N GLN A 102 6.09 -1.80 -9.57
CA GLN A 102 7.01 -0.75 -9.10
C GLN A 102 8.10 -1.29 -8.17
N ASN A 103 7.78 -2.26 -7.30
CA ASN A 103 8.77 -2.93 -6.46
C ASN A 103 9.80 -3.71 -7.29
N LEU A 104 9.37 -4.38 -8.37
CA LEU A 104 10.28 -5.07 -9.31
C LEU A 104 11.19 -4.07 -10.03
N VAL A 105 10.63 -2.96 -10.51
CA VAL A 105 11.41 -1.85 -11.11
C VAL A 105 12.45 -1.30 -10.15
N ALA A 106 12.07 -1.07 -8.89
CA ALA A 106 12.99 -0.53 -7.88
C ALA A 106 14.16 -1.49 -7.58
N GLN A 107 13.97 -2.80 -7.79
CA GLN A 107 15.01 -3.82 -7.72
C GLN A 107 15.85 -3.95 -9.02
N GLY A 108 15.52 -3.20 -10.08
CA GLY A 108 16.13 -3.35 -11.40
C GLY A 108 15.67 -4.60 -12.17
N ARG A 109 14.64 -5.29 -11.69
CA ARG A 109 14.06 -6.50 -12.31
C ARG A 109 13.07 -6.12 -13.41
N TRP A 110 13.57 -5.44 -14.44
CA TRP A 110 12.75 -4.88 -15.53
C TRP A 110 12.00 -5.94 -16.33
N SER A 111 12.64 -7.06 -16.64
CA SER A 111 12.02 -8.18 -17.36
C SER A 111 10.81 -8.73 -16.59
N ASP A 112 10.96 -8.96 -15.29
CA ASP A 112 9.87 -9.44 -14.43
C ASP A 112 8.75 -8.40 -14.32
N ALA A 113 9.09 -7.11 -14.26
CA ALA A 113 8.12 -6.03 -14.22
C ALA A 113 7.26 -5.96 -15.49
N LEU A 114 7.85 -6.19 -16.67
CA LEU A 114 7.11 -6.27 -17.94
C LEU A 114 6.19 -7.49 -17.99
N VAL A 115 6.64 -8.66 -17.52
CA VAL A 115 5.79 -9.85 -17.42
C VAL A 115 4.60 -9.60 -16.48
N ALA A 116 4.85 -8.99 -15.32
CA ALA A 116 3.79 -8.65 -14.37
C ALA A 116 2.82 -7.60 -14.93
N LEU A 117 3.31 -6.64 -15.71
CA LEU A 117 2.50 -5.65 -16.42
C LEU A 117 1.59 -6.30 -17.47
N ASP A 118 2.12 -7.19 -18.30
CA ASP A 118 1.33 -7.90 -19.30
C ASP A 118 0.22 -8.74 -18.66
N GLN A 119 0.50 -9.38 -17.52
CA GLN A 119 -0.52 -10.06 -16.72
C GLN A 119 -1.58 -9.09 -16.19
N ALA A 120 -1.17 -7.93 -15.67
CA ALA A 120 -2.11 -6.92 -15.17
C ALA A 120 -3.01 -6.38 -16.29
N GLU A 121 -2.48 -6.14 -17.49
CA GLU A 121 -3.26 -5.70 -18.66
C GLU A 121 -4.27 -6.76 -19.12
N ARG A 122 -3.92 -8.06 -19.07
CA ARG A 122 -4.86 -9.14 -19.41
C ARG A 122 -6.05 -9.21 -18.45
N VAL A 123 -5.79 -9.01 -17.16
CA VAL A 123 -6.83 -9.11 -16.11
C VAL A 123 -7.65 -7.81 -16.03
N MET A 124 -7.02 -6.66 -16.26
CA MET A 124 -7.62 -5.33 -16.09
C MET A 124 -7.27 -4.39 -17.26
N PRO A 125 -7.70 -4.69 -18.49
CA PRO A 125 -7.27 -3.97 -19.70
C PRO A 125 -7.70 -2.50 -19.73
N LEU A 126 -8.79 -2.17 -19.04
CA LEU A 126 -9.36 -0.81 -18.99
C LEU A 126 -9.05 -0.09 -17.67
N ASN A 127 -8.24 -0.66 -16.78
CA ASN A 127 -7.94 -0.01 -15.51
C ASN A 127 -6.93 1.14 -15.71
N PRO A 128 -7.24 2.38 -15.27
CA PRO A 128 -6.37 3.55 -15.48
C PRO A 128 -4.99 3.43 -14.83
N GLU A 129 -4.89 2.82 -13.65
CA GLU A 129 -3.62 2.67 -12.93
C GLU A 129 -2.68 1.72 -13.69
N VAL A 130 -3.23 0.62 -14.22
CA VAL A 130 -2.50 -0.34 -15.06
C VAL A 130 -2.06 0.30 -16.37
N GLN A 131 -2.95 1.04 -17.05
CA GLN A 131 -2.62 1.74 -18.30
C GLN A 131 -1.54 2.81 -18.09
N GLN A 132 -1.58 3.53 -16.97
CA GLN A 132 -0.56 4.50 -16.62
C GLN A 132 0.79 3.80 -16.36
N ALA A 133 0.81 2.71 -15.60
CA ALA A 133 2.02 1.92 -15.40
C ALA A 133 2.60 1.41 -16.73
N SER A 134 1.75 0.98 -17.65
CA SER A 134 2.15 0.52 -19.00
C SER A 134 2.87 1.59 -19.80
N LYS A 135 2.29 2.78 -19.88
CA LYS A 135 2.91 3.93 -20.55
C LYS A 135 4.27 4.25 -19.95
N LEU A 136 4.40 4.27 -18.63
CA LEU A 136 5.65 4.60 -17.94
C LEU A 136 6.74 3.53 -18.15
N LEU A 137 6.38 2.24 -18.12
CA LEU A 137 7.35 1.14 -18.22
C LEU A 137 7.91 0.97 -19.62
N ARG A 138 7.06 1.12 -20.65
CA ARG A 138 7.43 0.90 -22.06
C ARG A 138 8.12 2.10 -22.72
N GLN A 139 8.18 3.25 -22.03
CA GLN A 139 8.86 4.47 -22.49
C GLN A 139 10.31 4.60 -21.99
N ARG A 140 10.77 3.65 -21.18
CA ARG A 140 12.16 3.57 -20.67
C ARG A 140 12.92 2.46 -21.38
#